data_AF-A0A5C5SKU9-F1
#
_entry.id   AF-A0A5C5SKU9-F1
#
_cell.length_a   1.000
_cell.length_b   1.000
_cell.length_c   1.000
_cell.angle_alpha   90.00
_cell.angle_beta   90.00
_cell.angle_gamma   90.00
#
_symmetry.space_group_name_H-M   'P 1'
#
loop_
_entity.id
_entity.type
_entity.pdbx_description
1 polymer ?
#
loop_
_entity_poly.entity_id
_entity_poly.type
_entity_poly.pdbx_seq_one_letter_code
_entity_poly.pdbx_strand_id
1 'polypeptide(L)'
;MALSVTIDPSDSGRLVFSQPITPPQASAFLWTKPPASRDALRPDPGERPMAGAQRRFLIDKSDLDLVFSLRHGLANQYVRRIQPIMAKAPATLPAWMPAHVREQILAFKLPSGVHRFTGVKPWGDIVVWIRQGTYMQVEAYQEYPQDIAFYLGLAGGNARDARLLLSVYTQFNADLRLLVEQRKMSPADARDELRRINDAVFKLVIEGTVAMLGTGASMTAMNTTLRSLSTNIVATARRSQVTRIKPINGKLNVGGGHETPHMTNLNPIKAGSGGPSSGISNHVRGYMEDMDQIFVPRSVTFMMSSRLRFVDVDWTAATQAAAKVMQVGGKVEMNIWCQGFQAQIVKKAFERAGFRNVTISGKGTGTMIFAFR
;
A
#
# COMPACT_ATOMS: atom_id res chain seq x y z
N MET A 1 13.97 54.98 -9.11
CA MET A 1 13.27 53.97 -9.95
C MET A 1 13.01 52.74 -9.11
N ALA A 2 11.86 52.07 -9.28
CA ALA A 2 11.59 50.82 -8.56
C ALA A 2 12.47 49.69 -9.13
N LEU A 3 13.05 48.87 -8.25
CA LEU A 3 13.84 47.71 -8.66
C LEU A 3 12.92 46.70 -9.37
N SER A 4 13.23 46.42 -10.63
CA SER A 4 12.61 45.36 -11.43
C SER A 4 13.65 44.39 -11.98
N VAL A 5 13.18 43.20 -12.32
CA VAL A 5 13.97 42.08 -12.87
C VAL A 5 13.21 41.44 -14.02
N THR A 6 13.93 41.02 -15.05
CA THR A 6 13.39 40.27 -16.19
C THR A 6 14.25 39.05 -16.49
N ILE A 7 13.69 38.06 -17.19
CA ILE A 7 14.44 36.92 -17.70
C ILE A 7 15.04 37.31 -19.05
N ASP A 8 16.34 37.12 -19.25
CA ASP A 8 17.01 37.38 -20.52
C ASP A 8 16.33 36.54 -21.62
N PRO A 9 15.86 37.14 -22.74
CA PRO A 9 15.22 36.40 -23.81
C PRO A 9 16.14 35.38 -24.50
N SER A 10 17.46 35.57 -24.45
CA SER A 10 18.46 34.70 -25.10
C SER A 10 18.91 33.53 -24.23
N ASP A 11 18.77 33.63 -22.90
CA ASP A 11 19.11 32.58 -21.95
C ASP A 11 18.08 32.56 -20.83
N SER A 12 17.25 31.51 -20.83
CA SER A 12 16.23 31.36 -19.79
C SER A 12 16.81 31.20 -18.40
N GLY A 13 18.10 30.87 -18.22
CA GLY A 13 18.75 30.81 -16.92
C GLY A 13 19.30 32.15 -16.41
N ARG A 14 19.23 33.23 -17.20
CA ARG A 14 19.79 34.54 -16.82
C ARG A 14 18.70 35.52 -16.42
N LEU A 15 18.87 36.13 -15.26
CA LEU A 15 18.05 37.23 -14.73
C LEU A 15 18.78 38.56 -14.90
N VAL A 16 18.06 39.60 -15.31
CA VAL A 16 18.61 40.95 -15.54
C VAL A 16 17.84 41.96 -14.68
N PHE A 17 18.54 42.58 -13.74
CA PHE A 17 18.01 43.64 -12.91
C PHE A 17 18.14 45.02 -13.59
N SER A 18 17.16 45.89 -13.31
CA SER A 18 17.10 47.27 -13.81
C SER A 18 18.27 48.15 -13.37
N GLN A 19 18.90 47.84 -12.23
CA GLN A 19 20.07 48.53 -11.69
C GLN A 19 21.05 47.52 -11.05
N PRO A 20 22.35 47.85 -10.91
CA PRO A 20 23.32 46.98 -10.24
C PRO A 20 22.92 46.71 -8.79
N ILE A 21 22.94 45.46 -8.38
CA ILE A 21 22.66 45.03 -7.01
C ILE A 21 23.65 43.95 -6.57
N THR A 22 23.79 43.76 -5.25
CA THR A 22 24.64 42.69 -4.70
C THR A 22 23.91 41.34 -4.72
N PRO A 23 24.63 40.20 -4.72
CA PRO A 23 23.99 38.87 -4.68
C PRO A 23 23.01 38.66 -3.51
N PRO A 24 23.31 39.09 -2.27
CA PRO A 24 22.35 38.98 -1.16
C PRO A 24 21.07 39.80 -1.39
N GLN A 25 21.18 41.00 -1.96
CA GLN A 25 20.02 41.84 -2.29
C GLN A 25 19.17 41.21 -3.41
N ALA A 26 19.83 40.65 -4.43
CA ALA A 26 19.16 39.93 -5.51
C ALA A 26 18.38 38.74 -4.95
N SER A 27 18.99 37.95 -4.06
CA SER A 27 18.33 36.80 -3.43
C SER A 27 17.14 37.23 -2.57
N ALA A 28 17.27 38.28 -1.75
CA ALA A 28 16.18 38.78 -0.91
C ALA A 28 15.02 39.36 -1.74
N PHE A 29 15.32 39.91 -2.93
CA PHE A 29 14.31 40.41 -3.85
C PHE A 29 13.55 39.26 -4.52
N LEU A 30 14.26 38.23 -4.98
CA LEU A 30 13.67 37.11 -5.72
C LEU A 30 12.86 36.16 -4.83
N TRP A 31 13.19 36.04 -3.54
CA TRP A 31 12.57 35.10 -2.61
C TRP A 31 12.21 35.73 -1.27
N THR A 32 11.05 35.36 -0.71
CA THR A 32 10.67 35.74 0.66
C THR A 32 11.60 35.09 1.69
N LYS A 33 12.04 33.86 1.41
CA LYS A 33 13.03 33.13 2.18
C LYS A 33 14.10 32.61 1.22
N PRO A 34 15.35 33.11 1.30
CA PRO A 34 16.41 32.67 0.41
C PRO A 34 16.59 31.14 0.44
N PRO A 35 16.84 30.51 -0.71
CA PRO A 35 17.16 29.09 -0.78
C PRO A 35 18.45 28.79 0.01
N ALA A 36 18.50 27.60 0.62
CA ALA A 36 19.68 27.18 1.41
C ALA A 36 20.91 26.87 0.51
N SER A 37 20.66 26.53 -0.76
CA SER A 37 21.72 26.27 -1.72
C SER A 37 22.44 27.57 -2.10
N ARG A 38 23.76 27.60 -1.92
CA ARG A 38 24.61 28.72 -2.33
C ARG A 38 24.67 28.90 -3.85
N ASP A 39 24.37 27.84 -4.61
CA ASP A 39 24.42 27.85 -6.07
C ASP A 39 23.11 28.22 -6.74
N ALA A 40 22.06 28.46 -5.96
CA ALA A 40 20.73 28.82 -6.43
C ALA A 40 20.72 30.12 -7.25
N LEU A 41 21.56 31.09 -6.88
CA LEU A 41 21.74 32.34 -7.62
C LEU A 41 23.22 32.71 -7.65
N ARG A 42 23.79 32.77 -8.85
CA ARG A 42 25.21 33.09 -9.04
C ARG A 42 25.36 34.36 -9.87
N PRO A 43 26.37 35.20 -9.57
CA PRO A 43 26.80 36.27 -10.46
C PRO A 43 27.04 35.72 -11.88
N ASP A 44 26.52 36.38 -12.91
CA ASP A 44 26.91 36.08 -14.30
C ASP A 44 28.40 36.39 -14.49
N PRO A 45 29.24 35.41 -14.86
CA PRO A 45 30.68 35.61 -15.04
C PRO A 45 31.02 36.53 -16.22
N GLY A 46 30.07 36.76 -17.14
CA GLY A 46 30.23 37.64 -18.29
C GLY A 46 30.04 39.12 -17.98
N GLU A 47 29.63 39.49 -16.77
CA GLU A 47 29.49 40.89 -16.34
C GLU A 47 30.59 41.25 -15.34
N ARG A 48 31.28 42.37 -15.56
CA ARG A 48 32.25 42.89 -14.58
C ARG A 48 31.48 43.61 -13.46
N PRO A 49 31.62 43.19 -12.19
CA PRO A 49 30.93 43.85 -11.10
C PRO A 49 31.47 45.26 -10.86
N MET A 50 30.58 46.21 -10.60
CA MET A 50 30.95 47.56 -10.14
C MET A 50 30.76 47.60 -8.62
N ALA A 51 31.87 47.70 -7.87
CA ALA A 51 31.86 47.68 -6.41
C ALA A 51 31.11 46.46 -5.80
N GLY A 52 31.23 45.29 -6.42
CA GLY A 52 30.58 44.05 -5.96
C GLY A 52 29.09 43.93 -6.32
N ALA A 53 28.53 44.92 -7.03
CA ALA A 53 27.18 44.89 -7.57
C ALA A 53 27.19 44.62 -9.08
N GLN A 54 26.18 43.91 -9.57
CA GLN A 54 25.98 43.65 -10.99
C GLN A 54 24.50 43.49 -11.33
N ARG A 55 24.18 43.49 -12.63
CA ARG A 55 22.80 43.42 -13.10
C ARG A 55 22.38 42.01 -13.46
N ARG A 56 23.31 41.15 -13.90
CA ARG A 56 23.03 39.82 -14.44
C ARG A 56 23.36 38.74 -13.44
N PHE A 57 22.44 37.80 -13.27
CA PHE A 57 22.60 36.64 -12.41
C PHE A 57 22.14 35.38 -13.14
N LEU A 58 22.76 34.25 -12.84
CA LEU A 58 22.38 32.93 -13.31
C LEU A 58 21.64 32.18 -12.21
N ILE A 59 20.49 31.60 -12.55
CA ILE A 59 19.73 30.71 -11.67
C ILE A 59 19.94 29.25 -12.06
N ASP A 60 19.96 28.36 -11.08
CA ASP A 60 19.96 26.92 -11.34
C ASP A 60 18.58 26.46 -11.84
N LYS A 61 18.46 26.29 -13.15
CA LYS A 61 17.23 25.83 -13.81
C LYS A 61 16.96 24.33 -13.68
N SER A 62 17.91 23.56 -13.13
CA SER A 62 17.71 22.13 -12.88
C SER A 62 16.83 21.88 -11.65
N ASP A 63 16.78 22.85 -10.73
CA ASP A 63 15.90 22.86 -9.57
C ASP A 63 14.59 23.60 -9.92
N LEU A 64 13.55 22.85 -10.29
CA LEU A 64 12.27 23.44 -10.67
C LEU A 64 11.54 24.09 -9.48
N ASP A 65 11.72 23.57 -8.26
CA ASP A 65 11.13 24.15 -7.05
C ASP A 65 11.72 25.53 -6.78
N LEU A 66 13.03 25.68 -6.99
CA LEU A 66 13.72 26.96 -6.94
C LEU A 66 13.12 27.95 -7.96
N VAL A 67 12.95 27.54 -9.22
CA VAL A 67 12.41 28.40 -10.28
C VAL A 67 10.95 28.81 -9.99
N PHE A 68 10.13 27.89 -9.46
CA PHE A 68 8.73 28.18 -9.14
C PHE A 68 8.54 29.02 -7.88
N SER A 69 9.53 29.07 -7.00
CA SER A 69 9.51 29.94 -5.81
C SER A 69 9.81 31.42 -6.10
N LEU A 70 10.17 31.77 -7.34
CA LEU A 70 10.49 33.14 -7.74
C LEU A 70 9.29 34.10 -7.65
N ARG A 71 9.52 35.27 -7.05
CA ARG A 71 8.52 36.34 -6.89
C ARG A 71 8.35 37.21 -8.15
N HIS A 72 7.51 38.24 -8.02
CA HIS A 72 7.33 39.31 -9.04
C HIS A 72 6.85 38.80 -10.40
N GLY A 73 6.13 37.67 -10.42
CA GLY A 73 5.63 37.06 -11.66
C GLY A 73 6.70 36.36 -12.50
N LEU A 74 7.95 36.28 -12.03
CA LEU A 74 9.03 35.59 -12.75
C LEU A 74 8.75 34.09 -12.92
N ALA A 75 8.21 33.41 -11.89
CA ALA A 75 7.80 32.01 -12.01
C ALA A 75 6.82 31.80 -13.18
N ASN A 76 5.82 32.68 -13.32
CA ASN A 76 4.87 32.64 -14.43
C ASN A 76 5.54 32.91 -15.79
N GLN A 77 6.54 33.80 -15.85
CA GLN A 77 7.31 34.04 -17.07
C GLN A 77 8.17 32.84 -17.46
N TYR A 78 8.80 32.16 -16.49
CA TYR A 78 9.51 30.90 -16.71
C TYR A 78 8.58 29.84 -17.26
N VAL A 79 7.42 29.62 -16.60
CA VAL A 79 6.40 28.68 -17.05
C VAL A 79 6.00 28.95 -18.50
N ARG A 80 5.68 30.20 -18.87
CA ARG A 80 5.31 30.54 -20.25
C ARG A 80 6.41 30.26 -21.26
N ARG A 81 7.68 30.39 -20.88
CA ARG A 81 8.83 30.14 -21.76
C ARG A 81 9.16 28.65 -21.90
N ILE A 82 9.01 27.87 -20.83
CA ILE A 82 9.26 26.43 -20.87
C ILE A 82 8.03 25.64 -21.32
N GLN A 83 6.81 26.19 -21.25
CA GLN A 83 5.57 25.52 -21.65
C GLN A 83 5.61 25.00 -23.09
N PRO A 84 6.13 25.72 -24.11
CA PRO A 84 6.30 25.16 -25.46
C PRO A 84 7.32 24.02 -25.52
N ILE A 85 8.32 24.02 -24.62
CA ILE A 85 9.34 22.97 -24.52
C ILE A 85 8.77 21.75 -23.80
N MET A 86 8.03 21.95 -22.71
CA MET A 86 7.35 20.89 -21.95
C MET A 86 6.16 20.29 -22.71
N ALA A 87 5.47 21.08 -23.53
CA ALA A 87 4.43 20.59 -24.43
C ALA A 87 5.00 19.78 -25.61
N LYS A 88 6.28 19.98 -25.96
CA LYS A 88 7.01 19.22 -26.98
C LYS A 88 7.83 18.07 -26.40
N ALA A 89 8.24 18.16 -25.14
CA ALA A 89 8.86 17.06 -24.41
C ALA A 89 7.74 16.09 -24.06
N PRO A 90 7.73 14.87 -24.62
CA PRO A 90 6.76 13.88 -24.19
C PRO A 90 6.97 13.68 -22.69
N ALA A 91 5.97 13.99 -21.88
CA ALA A 91 5.89 13.39 -20.56
C ALA A 91 5.98 11.89 -20.82
N THR A 92 7.14 11.28 -20.52
CA THR A 92 7.40 9.89 -20.83
C THR A 92 6.60 9.05 -19.85
N LEU A 93 5.30 8.90 -20.15
CA LEU A 93 4.46 7.95 -19.47
C LEU A 93 5.14 6.59 -19.56
N PRO A 94 5.12 5.80 -18.48
CA PRO A 94 5.90 4.56 -18.41
C PRO A 94 5.63 3.64 -19.60
N ALA A 95 6.68 3.01 -20.13
CA ALA A 95 6.57 2.15 -21.31
C ALA A 95 5.67 0.91 -21.08
N TRP A 96 5.49 0.49 -19.83
CA TRP A 96 4.58 -0.60 -19.45
C TRP A 96 3.10 -0.23 -19.61
N MET A 97 2.78 1.07 -19.65
CA MET A 97 1.41 1.54 -19.76
C MET A 97 0.87 1.31 -21.18
N PRO A 98 -0.31 0.70 -21.35
CA PRO A 98 -0.90 0.47 -22.67
C PRO A 98 -1.04 1.76 -23.48
N ALA A 99 -0.82 1.67 -24.81
CA ALA A 99 -0.86 2.81 -25.72
C ALA A 99 -2.16 3.62 -25.59
N HIS A 100 -3.31 2.95 -25.55
CA HIS A 100 -4.61 3.60 -25.43
C HIS A 100 -4.80 4.39 -24.13
N VAL A 101 -4.16 3.99 -23.02
CA VAL A 101 -4.20 4.74 -21.75
C VAL A 101 -3.31 5.98 -21.87
N ARG A 102 -2.10 5.81 -22.44
CA ARG A 102 -1.17 6.93 -22.69
C ARG A 102 -1.78 7.99 -23.59
N GLU A 103 -2.44 7.58 -24.67
CA GLU A 103 -3.14 8.47 -25.59
C GLU A 103 -4.26 9.26 -24.91
N GLN A 104 -5.05 8.65 -24.02
CA GLN A 104 -6.09 9.36 -23.27
C GLN A 104 -5.52 10.43 -22.33
N ILE A 105 -4.40 10.13 -21.66
CA ILE A 105 -3.71 11.07 -20.79
C ILE A 105 -3.12 12.23 -21.61
N LEU A 106 -2.36 11.91 -22.66
CA LEU A 106 -1.67 12.90 -23.49
C LEU A 106 -2.64 13.77 -24.30
N ALA A 107 -3.82 13.25 -24.65
CA ALA A 107 -4.88 14.01 -25.28
C ALA A 107 -5.72 14.86 -24.30
N PHE A 108 -5.35 14.92 -23.01
CA PHE A 108 -6.07 15.65 -21.95
C PHE A 108 -7.56 15.27 -21.86
N LYS A 109 -7.93 14.03 -22.21
CA LYS A 109 -9.32 13.56 -22.20
C LYS A 109 -9.81 13.18 -20.81
N LEU A 110 -8.89 13.04 -19.85
CA LEU A 110 -9.20 12.61 -18.50
C LEU A 110 -9.29 13.83 -17.55
N PRO A 111 -10.41 14.01 -16.83
CA PRO A 111 -10.52 15.08 -15.84
C PRO A 111 -9.64 14.81 -14.61
N SER A 112 -9.48 15.81 -13.75
CA SER A 112 -8.85 15.60 -12.43
C SER A 112 -9.58 14.50 -11.65
N GLY A 113 -8.82 13.62 -10.99
CA GLY A 113 -9.34 12.51 -10.21
C GLY A 113 -8.58 11.21 -10.42
N VAL A 114 -9.23 10.11 -10.05
CA VAL A 114 -8.69 8.75 -10.16
C VAL A 114 -9.43 8.03 -11.27
N HIS A 115 -8.67 7.45 -12.20
CA HIS A 115 -9.17 6.70 -13.35
C HIS A 115 -8.62 5.28 -13.31
N ARG A 116 -9.47 4.30 -13.62
CA ARG A 116 -9.10 2.89 -13.64
C ARG A 116 -9.21 2.34 -15.05
N PHE A 117 -8.21 1.56 -15.43
CA PHE A 117 -8.16 0.85 -16.70
C PHE A 117 -7.86 -0.61 -16.43
N THR A 118 -8.45 -1.50 -17.23
CA THR A 118 -8.12 -2.92 -17.18
C THR A 118 -6.63 -3.11 -17.43
N GLY A 119 -5.95 -3.81 -16.53
CA GLY A 119 -4.53 -4.09 -16.69
C GLY A 119 -4.23 -5.20 -17.69
N VAL A 120 -2.93 -5.31 -18.01
CA VAL A 120 -2.40 -6.41 -18.83
C VAL A 120 -2.13 -7.60 -17.92
N LYS A 121 -2.72 -8.75 -18.23
CA LYS A 121 -2.46 -10.00 -17.50
C LYS A 121 -0.95 -10.30 -17.48
N PRO A 122 -0.39 -10.81 -16.37
CA PRO A 122 -1.10 -11.33 -15.20
C PRO A 122 -1.49 -10.28 -14.15
N TRP A 123 -1.24 -8.98 -14.39
CA TRP A 123 -1.44 -7.93 -13.40
C TRP A 123 -2.90 -7.49 -13.25
N GLY A 124 -3.18 -6.78 -12.15
CA GLY A 124 -4.47 -6.14 -11.91
C GLY A 124 -4.59 -4.79 -12.62
N ASP A 125 -5.61 -4.02 -12.21
CA ASP A 125 -5.97 -2.73 -12.80
C ASP A 125 -4.82 -1.73 -12.84
N ILE A 126 -4.82 -0.89 -13.87
CA ILE A 126 -3.97 0.31 -13.94
C ILE A 126 -4.77 1.46 -13.36
N VAL A 127 -4.19 2.12 -12.36
CA VAL A 127 -4.79 3.28 -11.70
C VAL A 127 -3.99 4.51 -12.08
N VAL A 128 -4.68 5.51 -12.62
CA VAL A 128 -4.11 6.80 -13.02
C VAL A 128 -4.74 7.89 -12.16
N TRP A 129 -3.92 8.62 -11.43
CA TRP A 129 -4.31 9.80 -10.67
C TRP A 129 -3.88 11.04 -11.44
N ILE A 130 -4.82 11.97 -11.63
CA ILE A 130 -4.62 13.21 -12.37
C ILE A 130 -5.03 14.38 -11.49
N ARG A 131 -4.16 15.39 -11.43
CA ARG A 131 -4.49 16.69 -10.87
C ARG A 131 -4.21 17.78 -11.89
N GLN A 132 -5.27 18.47 -12.29
CA GLN A 132 -5.17 19.64 -13.16
C GLN A 132 -5.04 20.88 -12.27
N GLY A 133 -3.97 21.63 -12.48
CA GLY A 133 -3.75 22.95 -11.89
C GLY A 133 -3.07 23.86 -12.92
N THR A 134 -2.08 24.63 -12.49
CA THR A 134 -1.20 25.36 -13.42
C THR A 134 -0.45 24.40 -14.36
N TYR A 135 -0.22 23.17 -13.91
CA TYR A 135 0.29 22.04 -14.69
C TYR A 135 -0.59 20.81 -14.47
N MET A 136 -0.56 19.88 -15.41
CA MET A 136 -1.16 18.56 -15.25
C MET A 136 -0.14 17.64 -14.56
N GLN A 137 -0.46 17.21 -13.35
CA GLN A 137 0.29 16.15 -12.68
C GLN A 137 -0.39 14.81 -12.96
N VAL A 138 0.38 13.83 -13.41
CA VAL A 138 -0.09 12.48 -13.67
C VAL A 138 0.79 11.51 -12.91
N GLU A 139 0.16 10.67 -12.10
CA GLU A 139 0.80 9.53 -11.45
C GLU A 139 0.02 8.27 -11.80
N ALA A 140 0.74 7.18 -12.05
CA ALA A 140 0.11 5.91 -12.37
C ALA A 140 0.78 4.76 -11.64
N TYR A 141 -0.02 3.75 -11.32
CA TYR A 141 0.46 2.49 -10.78
C TYR A 141 -0.39 1.34 -11.29
N GLN A 142 0.10 0.12 -11.12
CA GLN A 142 -0.62 -1.10 -11.45
C GLN A 142 -0.86 -1.91 -10.18
N GLU A 143 -2.10 -2.37 -9.98
CA GLU A 143 -2.47 -3.20 -8.84
C GLU A 143 -1.96 -4.63 -9.01
N TYR A 144 -1.60 -5.25 -7.89
CA TYR A 144 -1.29 -6.68 -7.88
C TYR A 144 -2.54 -7.52 -8.17
N PRO A 145 -2.44 -8.66 -8.88
CA PRO A 145 -3.61 -9.45 -9.22
C PRO A 145 -4.22 -10.15 -8.00
N GLN A 146 -5.49 -10.55 -8.10
CA GLN A 146 -6.16 -11.38 -7.09
C GLN A 146 -6.05 -12.89 -7.38
N ASP A 147 -5.35 -13.26 -8.44
CA ASP A 147 -5.19 -14.66 -8.85
C ASP A 147 -4.06 -15.35 -8.09
N ILE A 148 -4.39 -16.41 -7.34
CA ILE A 148 -3.42 -17.21 -6.58
C ILE A 148 -2.35 -17.85 -7.48
N ALA A 149 -2.64 -18.13 -8.76
CA ALA A 149 -1.69 -18.73 -9.70
C ALA A 149 -0.46 -17.83 -9.92
N PHE A 150 -0.64 -16.51 -9.93
CA PHE A 150 0.46 -15.55 -10.00
C PHE A 150 1.42 -15.70 -8.81
N TYR A 151 0.87 -15.77 -7.60
CA TYR A 151 1.66 -15.88 -6.38
C TYR A 151 2.26 -17.27 -6.18
N LEU A 152 1.62 -18.33 -6.68
CA LEU A 152 2.23 -19.66 -6.74
C LEU A 152 3.51 -19.65 -7.58
N GLY A 153 3.50 -18.95 -8.72
CA GLY A 153 4.71 -18.76 -9.53
C GLY A 153 5.81 -17.98 -8.80
N LEU A 154 5.45 -16.97 -8.01
CA LEU A 154 6.40 -16.19 -7.19
C LEU A 154 6.94 -16.97 -5.98
N ALA A 155 6.13 -17.87 -5.41
CA ALA A 155 6.45 -18.67 -4.24
C ALA A 155 7.11 -20.02 -4.60
N GLY A 156 7.52 -20.23 -5.86
CA GLY A 156 8.12 -21.49 -6.31
C GLY A 156 7.19 -22.70 -6.12
N GLY A 157 5.87 -22.50 -6.22
CA GLY A 157 4.85 -23.53 -6.03
C GLY A 157 4.41 -23.75 -4.58
N ASN A 158 4.99 -23.07 -3.60
CA ASN A 158 4.56 -23.19 -2.20
C ASN A 158 3.20 -22.51 -1.98
N ALA A 159 2.14 -23.31 -1.79
CA ALA A 159 0.78 -22.79 -1.63
C ALA A 159 0.58 -21.91 -0.38
N ARG A 160 1.31 -22.19 0.72
CA ARG A 160 1.21 -21.39 1.94
C ARG A 160 1.81 -20.01 1.73
N ASP A 161 3.00 -19.94 1.15
CA ASP A 161 3.67 -18.67 0.87
C ASP A 161 2.95 -17.88 -0.21
N ALA A 162 2.38 -18.55 -1.22
CA ALA A 162 1.52 -17.91 -2.20
C ALA A 162 0.30 -17.22 -1.58
N ARG A 163 -0.37 -17.86 -0.61
CA ARG A 163 -1.50 -17.24 0.11
C ARG A 163 -1.07 -16.06 0.96
N LEU A 164 0.08 -16.16 1.63
CA LEU A 164 0.64 -15.05 2.41
C LEU A 164 0.96 -13.85 1.51
N LEU A 165 1.64 -14.08 0.37
CA LEU A 165 1.94 -13.05 -0.61
C LEU A 165 0.65 -12.43 -1.17
N LEU A 166 -0.32 -13.25 -1.59
CA LEU A 166 -1.62 -12.79 -2.06
C LEU A 166 -2.27 -11.87 -1.01
N SER A 167 -2.31 -12.29 0.26
CA SER A 167 -2.90 -11.51 1.34
C SER A 167 -2.18 -10.17 1.54
N VAL A 168 -0.85 -10.15 1.57
CA VAL A 168 -0.05 -8.93 1.76
C VAL A 168 -0.25 -7.96 0.60
N TYR A 169 -0.14 -8.42 -0.64
CA TYR A 169 -0.24 -7.55 -1.83
C TYR A 169 -1.66 -7.06 -2.09
N THR A 170 -2.68 -7.88 -1.85
CA THR A 170 -4.09 -7.44 -2.01
C THR A 170 -4.52 -6.51 -0.88
N GLN A 171 -4.02 -6.69 0.34
CA GLN A 171 -4.20 -5.71 1.42
C GLN A 171 -3.53 -4.39 1.07
N PHE A 172 -2.30 -4.41 0.55
CA PHE A 172 -1.63 -3.21 0.06
C PHE A 172 -2.45 -2.48 -1.03
N ASN A 173 -3.02 -3.20 -1.99
CA ASN A 173 -3.92 -2.60 -2.99
C ASN A 173 -5.13 -1.92 -2.32
N ALA A 174 -5.76 -2.58 -1.34
CA ALA A 174 -6.92 -2.04 -0.65
C ALA A 174 -6.59 -0.77 0.15
N ASP A 175 -5.46 -0.76 0.84
CA ASP A 175 -5.00 0.39 1.62
C ASP A 175 -4.61 1.56 0.71
N LEU A 176 -3.89 1.28 -0.39
CA LEU A 176 -3.54 2.30 -1.37
C LEU A 176 -4.80 2.89 -2.02
N ARG A 177 -5.78 2.05 -2.35
CA ARG A 177 -7.08 2.46 -2.87
C ARG A 177 -7.81 3.39 -1.89
N LEU A 178 -7.83 3.04 -0.60
CA LEU A 178 -8.43 3.89 0.44
C LEU A 178 -7.82 5.30 0.43
N LEU A 179 -6.49 5.38 0.41
CA LEU A 179 -5.78 6.67 0.45
C LEU A 179 -5.95 7.47 -0.85
N VAL A 180 -5.80 6.82 -2.01
CA VAL A 180 -5.88 7.49 -3.31
C VAL A 180 -7.31 7.89 -3.67
N GLU A 181 -8.28 6.99 -3.50
CA GLU A 181 -9.67 7.23 -3.94
C GLU A 181 -10.49 7.99 -2.91
N GLN A 182 -10.40 7.65 -1.62
CA GLN A 182 -11.23 8.25 -0.58
C GLN A 182 -10.58 9.50 0.01
N ARG A 183 -9.27 9.45 0.29
CA ARG A 183 -8.53 10.60 0.84
C ARG A 183 -7.94 11.53 -0.23
N LYS A 184 -8.12 11.20 -1.51
CA LYS A 184 -7.66 12.02 -2.66
C LYS A 184 -6.17 12.30 -2.64
N MET A 185 -5.38 11.43 -2.00
CA MET A 185 -3.91 11.54 -1.97
C MET A 185 -3.34 11.18 -3.35
N SER A 186 -2.19 11.76 -3.69
CA SER A 186 -1.41 11.26 -4.82
C SER A 186 -0.91 9.84 -4.49
N PRO A 187 -0.71 8.97 -5.50
CA PRO A 187 -0.09 7.66 -5.28
C PRO A 187 1.26 7.72 -4.54
N ALA A 188 2.08 8.76 -4.77
CA ALA A 188 3.32 8.98 -4.03
C ALA A 188 3.05 9.25 -2.54
N ASP A 189 2.20 10.23 -2.21
CA ASP A 189 1.86 10.58 -0.82
C ASP A 189 1.21 9.41 -0.09
N ALA A 190 0.33 8.67 -0.78
CA ALA A 190 -0.33 7.50 -0.24
C ALA A 190 0.69 6.40 0.15
N ARG A 191 1.73 6.18 -0.66
CA ARG A 191 2.79 5.23 -0.32
C ARG A 191 3.62 5.69 0.87
N ASP A 192 3.95 6.98 0.94
CA ASP A 192 4.70 7.53 2.06
C ASP A 192 3.90 7.44 3.37
N GLU A 193 2.60 7.69 3.32
CA GLU A 193 1.69 7.49 4.44
C GLU A 193 1.59 6.01 4.85
N LEU A 194 1.54 5.08 3.88
CA LEU A 194 1.58 3.64 4.20
C LEU A 194 2.90 3.22 4.83
N ARG A 195 4.04 3.76 4.38
CA ARG A 195 5.35 3.53 5.04
C ARG A 195 5.37 4.07 6.46
N ARG A 196 4.72 5.21 6.70
CA ARG A 196 4.64 5.83 8.03
C ARG A 196 3.75 5.02 8.98
N ILE A 197 2.63 4.49 8.48
CA ILE A 197 1.67 3.73 9.29
C ILE A 197 2.18 2.32 9.61
N ASN A 198 2.86 1.66 8.66
CA ASN A 198 3.20 0.24 8.81
C ASN A 198 4.68 -0.04 9.05
N ASP A 199 4.93 -0.99 9.97
CA ASP A 199 6.23 -1.58 10.22
C ASP A 199 6.71 -2.55 9.12
N ALA A 200 8.04 -2.69 9.05
CA ALA A 200 8.93 -3.61 8.30
C ALA A 200 8.42 -4.32 7.02
N VAL A 201 7.30 -5.05 7.05
CA VAL A 201 6.80 -5.82 5.89
C VAL A 201 6.34 -4.91 4.77
N PHE A 202 5.55 -3.90 5.11
CA PHE A 202 5.04 -2.97 4.12
C PHE A 202 6.14 -2.07 3.56
N LYS A 203 7.18 -1.80 4.36
CA LYS A 203 8.39 -1.12 3.87
C LYS A 203 9.03 -1.90 2.71
N LEU A 204 9.19 -3.21 2.83
CA LEU A 204 9.76 -4.05 1.76
C LEU A 204 8.87 -4.13 0.51
N VAL A 205 7.55 -4.22 0.67
CA VAL A 205 6.59 -4.19 -0.46
C VAL A 205 6.68 -2.86 -1.21
N ILE A 206 6.79 -1.76 -0.48
CA ILE A 206 6.86 -0.42 -1.06
C ILE A 206 8.24 -0.16 -1.70
N GLU A 207 9.34 -0.59 -1.07
CA GLU A 207 10.69 -0.52 -1.66
C GLU A 207 10.74 -1.26 -3.00
N GLY A 208 10.10 -2.43 -3.08
CA GLY A 208 9.93 -3.14 -4.35
C GLY A 208 9.18 -2.33 -5.40
N THR A 209 8.07 -1.69 -5.00
CA THR A 209 7.24 -0.88 -5.91
C THR A 209 7.98 0.35 -6.42
N VAL A 210 8.80 1.00 -5.59
CA VAL A 210 9.62 2.14 -6.02
C VAL A 210 10.73 1.70 -6.97
N ALA A 211 11.42 0.61 -6.67
CA ALA A 211 12.42 0.04 -7.57
C ALA A 211 11.81 -0.27 -8.95
N MET A 212 10.57 -0.79 -8.99
CA MET A 212 9.84 -1.11 -10.22
C MET A 212 9.43 0.12 -11.05
N LEU A 213 9.21 1.28 -10.42
CA LEU A 213 8.81 2.52 -11.13
C LEU A 213 10.01 3.36 -11.58
N GLY A 214 11.13 3.31 -10.86
CA GLY A 214 12.34 4.06 -11.21
C GLY A 214 13.09 3.47 -12.40
N THR A 215 13.02 2.15 -12.58
CA THR A 215 13.56 1.49 -13.77
C THR A 215 12.45 1.32 -14.78
N GLY A 216 12.56 1.89 -15.98
CA GLY A 216 11.69 1.58 -17.13
C GLY A 216 11.88 0.13 -17.64
N ALA A 217 11.95 -0.83 -16.71
CA ALA A 217 12.36 -2.18 -16.94
C ALA A 217 11.22 -3.01 -17.54
N SER A 218 11.59 -3.96 -18.40
CA SER A 218 10.65 -4.91 -18.99
C SER A 218 9.98 -5.78 -17.91
N MET A 219 8.80 -6.32 -18.20
CA MET A 219 8.06 -7.19 -17.25
C MET A 219 8.91 -8.35 -16.71
N THR A 220 9.91 -8.82 -17.48
CA THR A 220 10.85 -9.86 -17.06
C THR A 220 11.71 -9.41 -15.88
N ALA A 221 12.24 -8.19 -15.91
CA ALA A 221 13.03 -7.64 -14.81
C ALA A 221 12.18 -7.42 -13.55
N MET A 222 10.91 -7.01 -13.73
CA MET A 222 9.95 -6.89 -12.62
C MET A 222 9.72 -8.22 -11.92
N ASN A 223 9.52 -9.31 -12.68
CA ASN A 223 9.35 -10.65 -12.12
C ASN A 223 10.57 -11.13 -11.32
N THR A 224 11.79 -10.85 -11.79
CA THR A 224 13.02 -11.21 -11.07
C THR A 224 13.15 -10.43 -9.76
N THR A 225 12.93 -9.11 -9.79
CA THR A 225 12.94 -8.27 -8.58
C THR A 225 11.87 -8.72 -7.59
N LEU A 226 10.66 -9.03 -8.07
CA LEU A 226 9.58 -9.52 -7.21
C LEU A 226 9.90 -10.88 -6.59
N ARG A 227 10.52 -11.82 -7.30
CA ARG A 227 10.95 -13.10 -6.71
C ARG A 227 12.03 -12.91 -5.64
N SER A 228 12.98 -11.99 -5.87
CA SER A 228 13.98 -11.66 -4.86
C SER A 228 13.34 -11.07 -3.61
N LEU A 229 12.40 -10.14 -3.80
CA LEU A 229 11.69 -9.48 -2.70
C LEU A 229 10.68 -10.40 -2.02
N SER A 230 10.05 -11.33 -2.74
CA SER A 230 9.04 -12.24 -2.17
C SER A 230 9.64 -13.07 -1.05
N THR A 231 10.89 -13.51 -1.19
CA THR A 231 11.61 -14.24 -0.13
C THR A 231 11.76 -13.39 1.13
N ASN A 232 12.16 -12.13 0.98
CA ASN A 232 12.31 -11.19 2.10
C ASN A 232 10.98 -10.76 2.71
N ILE A 233 9.95 -10.58 1.87
CA ILE A 233 8.58 -10.26 2.31
C ILE A 233 7.99 -11.43 3.07
N VAL A 234 8.14 -12.67 2.60
CA VAL A 234 7.69 -13.86 3.33
C VAL A 234 8.43 -13.99 4.65
N ALA A 235 9.76 -13.84 4.64
CA ALA A 235 10.55 -13.91 5.88
C ALA A 235 10.14 -12.80 6.87
N THR A 236 9.94 -11.58 6.39
CA THR A 236 9.58 -10.43 7.22
C THR A 236 8.13 -10.50 7.66
N ALA A 237 7.21 -10.96 6.82
CA ALA A 237 5.80 -11.17 7.17
C ALA A 237 5.66 -12.27 8.23
N ARG A 238 6.42 -13.35 8.10
CA ARG A 238 6.53 -14.37 9.14
C ARG A 238 7.12 -13.80 10.44
N ARG A 239 8.07 -12.85 10.35
CA ARG A 239 8.68 -12.16 11.51
C ARG A 239 7.82 -11.04 12.09
N SER A 240 6.97 -10.36 11.33
CA SER A 240 6.10 -9.29 11.81
C SER A 240 4.78 -9.82 12.34
N GLN A 241 4.34 -10.98 11.85
CA GLN A 241 3.34 -11.81 12.53
C GLN A 241 3.80 -12.28 13.92
N VAL A 242 5.03 -11.96 14.37
CA VAL A 242 5.57 -12.39 15.68
C VAL A 242 5.02 -11.62 16.87
N THR A 243 4.33 -10.48 16.70
CA THR A 243 3.43 -10.01 17.77
C THR A 243 2.11 -10.76 17.70
N ARG A 244 2.22 -12.05 17.99
CA ARG A 244 1.07 -12.88 18.34
C ARG A 244 0.29 -12.19 19.46
N ILE A 245 -1.02 -12.13 19.31
CA ILE A 245 -1.90 -11.47 20.27
C ILE A 245 -2.37 -12.45 21.35
N LYS A 246 -2.63 -11.94 22.54
CA LYS A 246 -3.38 -12.69 23.56
C LYS A 246 -4.88 -12.42 23.34
N PRO A 247 -5.72 -13.46 23.28
CA PRO A 247 -7.17 -13.27 23.18
C PRO A 247 -7.71 -12.61 24.45
N ILE A 248 -8.76 -11.81 24.30
CA ILE A 248 -9.40 -11.09 25.40
C ILE A 248 -9.89 -12.08 26.44
N ASN A 249 -9.35 -11.98 27.66
CA ASN A 249 -9.64 -12.88 28.78
C ASN A 249 -9.42 -14.37 28.47
N GLY A 250 -8.53 -14.68 27.52
CA GLY A 250 -8.33 -16.06 27.08
C GLY A 250 -9.44 -16.61 26.17
N LYS A 251 -10.42 -15.78 25.80
CA LYS A 251 -11.64 -16.21 25.10
C LYS A 251 -11.60 -15.84 23.62
N LEU A 252 -11.81 -16.83 22.77
CA LEU A 252 -11.78 -16.69 21.33
C LEU A 252 -13.04 -17.24 20.66
N ASN A 253 -13.69 -16.42 19.84
CA ASN A 253 -14.74 -16.84 18.92
C ASN A 253 -14.11 -17.03 17.54
N VAL A 254 -14.15 -18.24 16.98
CA VAL A 254 -13.51 -18.58 15.68
C VAL A 254 -14.46 -18.41 14.49
N GLY A 255 -15.58 -17.71 14.71
CA GLY A 255 -16.45 -17.21 13.66
C GLY A 255 -17.80 -17.90 13.58
N GLY A 256 -18.43 -17.73 12.41
CA GLY A 256 -19.81 -18.12 12.12
C GLY A 256 -20.74 -16.91 12.05
N GLY A 257 -22.01 -17.08 12.40
CA GLY A 257 -23.09 -16.09 12.24
C GLY A 257 -23.27 -15.07 13.36
N HIS A 258 -22.52 -15.15 14.46
CA HIS A 258 -22.64 -14.20 15.57
C HIS A 258 -21.29 -13.91 16.24
N GLU A 259 -21.11 -12.66 16.65
CA GLU A 259 -19.90 -12.16 17.30
C GLU A 259 -20.16 -11.92 18.77
N THR A 260 -19.13 -12.07 19.60
CA THR A 260 -19.26 -11.96 21.06
C THR A 260 -18.46 -10.76 21.57
N PRO A 261 -19.12 -9.69 22.07
CA PRO A 261 -18.45 -8.43 22.41
C PRO A 261 -17.32 -8.50 23.45
N HIS A 262 -17.31 -9.54 24.29
CA HIS A 262 -16.33 -9.72 25.37
C HIS A 262 -15.28 -10.80 25.05
N MET A 263 -15.16 -11.18 23.77
CA MET A 263 -14.19 -12.15 23.27
C MET A 263 -13.41 -11.53 22.12
N THR A 264 -12.24 -12.08 21.81
CA THR A 264 -11.61 -11.83 20.51
C THR A 264 -12.39 -12.56 19.43
N ASN A 265 -12.76 -11.88 18.36
CA ASN A 265 -13.57 -12.44 17.28
C ASN A 265 -12.68 -12.63 16.04
N LEU A 266 -12.37 -13.89 15.73
CA LEU A 266 -11.58 -14.28 14.56
C LEU A 266 -12.51 -14.54 13.38
N ASN A 267 -12.42 -13.69 12.36
CA ASN A 267 -13.29 -13.79 11.18
C ASN A 267 -12.53 -13.35 9.92
N PRO A 268 -12.51 -14.15 8.84
CA PRO A 268 -11.79 -13.81 7.62
C PRO A 268 -12.50 -12.75 6.74
N ILE A 269 -13.76 -12.40 7.02
CA ILE A 269 -14.64 -11.61 6.15
C ILE A 269 -14.79 -12.30 4.78
N LYS A 270 -15.36 -13.51 4.79
CA LYS A 270 -15.61 -14.30 3.57
C LYS A 270 -17.05 -14.08 3.10
N ALA A 271 -17.22 -13.57 1.88
CA ALA A 271 -18.54 -13.38 1.28
C ALA A 271 -19.32 -14.71 1.25
N GLY A 272 -20.61 -14.66 1.59
CA GLY A 272 -21.49 -15.83 1.61
C GLY A 272 -21.21 -16.85 2.73
N SER A 273 -20.34 -16.55 3.71
CA SER A 273 -20.11 -17.39 4.90
C SER A 273 -21.25 -17.40 5.92
N GLY A 274 -22.15 -16.41 5.82
CA GLY A 274 -23.24 -16.20 6.78
C GLY A 274 -22.83 -15.41 8.03
N GLY A 275 -21.54 -15.06 8.16
CA GLY A 275 -21.05 -14.18 9.22
C GLY A 275 -21.13 -12.69 8.88
N PRO A 276 -21.01 -11.80 9.87
CA PRO A 276 -20.94 -10.37 9.63
C PRO A 276 -19.70 -10.00 8.81
N SER A 277 -19.83 -8.95 8.01
CA SER A 277 -18.77 -8.41 7.16
C SER A 277 -18.25 -7.05 7.63
N SER A 278 -18.88 -6.45 8.64
CA SER A 278 -18.52 -5.16 9.23
C SER A 278 -18.99 -5.07 10.68
N GLY A 279 -18.46 -4.08 11.43
CA GLY A 279 -18.91 -3.80 12.80
C GLY A 279 -18.57 -4.88 13.84
N ILE A 280 -17.58 -5.74 13.55
CA ILE A 280 -17.19 -6.84 14.43
C ILE A 280 -16.36 -6.27 15.59
N SER A 281 -16.85 -6.39 16.81
CA SER A 281 -16.12 -6.01 18.03
C SER A 281 -14.87 -6.89 18.21
N ASN A 282 -13.74 -6.30 18.63
CA ASN A 282 -12.48 -7.02 18.88
C ASN A 282 -12.07 -7.94 17.72
N HIS A 283 -12.30 -7.46 16.50
CA HIS A 283 -12.09 -8.23 15.29
C HIS A 283 -10.61 -8.49 15.05
N VAL A 284 -10.30 -9.75 14.78
CA VAL A 284 -9.01 -10.19 14.29
C VAL A 284 -9.27 -10.88 12.96
N ARG A 285 -8.65 -10.35 11.90
CA ARG A 285 -8.80 -10.94 10.57
C ARG A 285 -7.96 -12.19 10.48
N GLY A 286 -8.59 -13.32 10.22
CA GLY A 286 -7.88 -14.58 10.02
C GLY A 286 -8.82 -15.78 9.96
N TYR A 287 -8.27 -16.90 9.48
CA TYR A 287 -8.92 -18.19 9.47
C TYR A 287 -8.57 -18.98 10.73
N MET A 288 -9.41 -19.97 11.09
CA MET A 288 -9.16 -20.84 12.25
C MET A 288 -7.85 -21.64 12.09
N GLU A 289 -7.53 -21.97 10.84
CA GLU A 289 -6.31 -22.65 10.37
C GLU A 289 -5.03 -21.86 10.65
N ASP A 290 -5.13 -20.53 10.75
CA ASP A 290 -3.99 -19.64 10.96
C ASP A 290 -3.85 -19.20 12.42
N MET A 291 -4.68 -19.74 13.33
CA MET A 291 -4.70 -19.30 14.73
C MET A 291 -3.34 -19.41 15.43
N ASP A 292 -2.53 -20.42 15.12
CA ASP A 292 -1.20 -20.62 15.71
C ASP A 292 -0.14 -19.61 15.23
N GLN A 293 -0.46 -18.83 14.20
CA GLN A 293 0.32 -17.70 13.71
C GLN A 293 -0.18 -16.38 14.32
N ILE A 294 -1.47 -16.31 14.65
CA ILE A 294 -2.11 -15.10 15.15
C ILE A 294 -2.02 -14.99 16.67
N PHE A 295 -2.25 -16.09 17.40
CA PHE A 295 -2.37 -16.08 18.85
C PHE A 295 -1.14 -16.66 19.55
N VAL A 296 -0.86 -16.14 20.75
CA VAL A 296 0.24 -16.66 21.59
C VAL A 296 -0.05 -18.13 21.92
N PRO A 297 0.93 -19.06 21.82
CA PRO A 297 0.74 -20.44 22.23
C PRO A 297 0.20 -20.54 23.66
N ARG A 298 -0.71 -21.49 23.90
CA ARG A 298 -1.35 -21.72 25.21
C ARG A 298 -2.01 -20.48 25.85
N SER A 299 -2.47 -19.52 25.05
CA SER A 299 -3.16 -18.32 25.54
C SER A 299 -4.68 -18.40 25.49
N VAL A 300 -5.25 -19.36 24.74
CA VAL A 300 -6.70 -19.54 24.62
C VAL A 300 -7.18 -20.51 25.72
N THR A 301 -8.03 -20.01 26.62
CA THR A 301 -8.67 -20.78 27.69
C THR A 301 -10.04 -21.32 27.29
N PHE A 302 -10.72 -20.59 26.41
CA PHE A 302 -12.06 -20.92 25.91
C PHE A 302 -12.17 -20.58 24.42
N MET A 303 -12.58 -21.55 23.62
CA MET A 303 -12.81 -21.38 22.19
C MET A 303 -14.27 -21.72 21.85
N MET A 304 -14.93 -20.86 21.10
CA MET A 304 -16.30 -21.12 20.63
C MET A 304 -16.48 -20.77 19.16
N SER A 305 -17.60 -21.21 18.59
CA SER A 305 -18.11 -20.72 17.31
C SER A 305 -19.64 -20.62 17.37
N SER A 306 -20.22 -19.81 16.49
CA SER A 306 -21.68 -19.66 16.38
C SER A 306 -22.14 -19.99 14.98
N ARG A 307 -22.67 -21.20 14.71
CA ARG A 307 -23.13 -21.64 13.37
C ARG A 307 -22.04 -21.57 12.29
N LEU A 308 -20.80 -21.92 12.64
CA LEU A 308 -19.71 -21.97 11.67
C LEU A 308 -19.97 -23.08 10.65
N ARG A 309 -19.92 -22.76 9.35
CA ARG A 309 -20.24 -23.76 8.31
C ARG A 309 -19.10 -24.77 8.17
N PHE A 310 -19.45 -26.05 8.08
CA PHE A 310 -18.46 -27.11 7.89
C PHE A 310 -17.53 -26.88 6.70
N VAL A 311 -18.09 -26.39 5.58
CA VAL A 311 -17.37 -26.20 4.30
C VAL A 311 -16.41 -25.02 4.29
N ASP A 312 -16.44 -24.15 5.30
CA ASP A 312 -15.58 -22.97 5.36
C ASP A 312 -14.23 -23.22 6.05
N VAL A 313 -14.04 -24.42 6.62
CA VAL A 313 -12.90 -24.74 7.47
C VAL A 313 -12.23 -26.04 7.02
N ASP A 314 -10.92 -26.01 6.84
CA ASP A 314 -10.08 -27.21 6.84
C ASP A 314 -9.92 -27.69 8.28
N TRP A 315 -10.83 -28.58 8.70
CA TRP A 315 -10.88 -29.07 10.07
C TRP A 315 -9.60 -29.77 10.54
N THR A 316 -8.80 -30.32 9.63
CA THR A 316 -7.53 -30.96 10.03
C THR A 316 -6.51 -29.88 10.41
N ALA A 317 -6.32 -28.88 9.56
CA ALA A 317 -5.41 -27.77 9.84
C ALA A 317 -5.90 -26.91 11.03
N ALA A 318 -7.19 -26.60 11.07
CA ALA A 318 -7.81 -25.79 12.10
C ALA A 318 -7.69 -26.40 13.51
N THR A 319 -7.97 -27.70 13.66
CA THR A 319 -7.85 -28.36 14.97
C THR A 319 -6.40 -28.49 15.44
N GLN A 320 -5.45 -28.68 14.51
CA GLN A 320 -4.02 -28.65 14.83
C GLN A 320 -3.55 -27.27 15.28
N ALA A 321 -4.01 -26.20 14.62
CA ALA A 321 -3.72 -24.82 15.03
C ALA A 321 -4.32 -24.52 16.41
N ALA A 322 -5.59 -24.90 16.62
CA ALA A 322 -6.26 -24.78 17.91
C ALA A 322 -5.49 -25.50 19.04
N ALA A 323 -4.98 -26.71 18.78
CA ALA A 323 -4.23 -27.48 19.77
C ALA A 323 -2.93 -26.80 20.25
N LYS A 324 -2.34 -25.91 19.44
CA LYS A 324 -1.11 -25.16 19.79
C LYS A 324 -1.42 -23.90 20.60
N VAL A 325 -2.54 -23.25 20.33
CA VAL A 325 -2.91 -21.98 20.99
C VAL A 325 -3.75 -22.16 22.24
N MET A 326 -4.46 -23.29 22.36
CA MET A 326 -5.21 -23.60 23.56
C MET A 326 -4.30 -24.04 24.70
N GLN A 327 -4.58 -23.54 25.90
CA GLN A 327 -3.93 -24.00 27.11
C GLN A 327 -4.37 -25.44 27.45
N VAL A 328 -3.54 -26.17 28.19
CA VAL A 328 -3.94 -27.49 28.73
C VAL A 328 -5.14 -27.28 29.67
N GLY A 329 -6.18 -28.10 29.51
CA GLY A 329 -7.46 -27.97 30.20
C GLY A 329 -8.40 -26.92 29.59
N GLY A 330 -8.00 -26.23 28.51
CA GLY A 330 -8.85 -25.26 27.82
C GLY A 330 -10.08 -25.91 27.20
N LYS A 331 -11.21 -25.17 27.17
CA LYS A 331 -12.52 -25.69 26.77
C LYS A 331 -12.91 -25.25 25.37
N VAL A 332 -13.48 -26.17 24.59
CA VAL A 332 -14.05 -25.94 23.26
C VAL A 332 -15.57 -26.11 23.33
N GLU A 333 -16.31 -25.12 22.82
CA GLU A 333 -17.77 -25.16 22.65
C GLU A 333 -18.15 -24.57 21.30
N MET A 334 -18.18 -25.41 20.26
CA MET A 334 -18.39 -24.95 18.90
C MET A 334 -19.76 -25.33 18.37
N ASN A 335 -20.56 -24.33 18.01
CA ASN A 335 -21.74 -24.56 17.19
C ASN A 335 -21.33 -24.57 15.71
N ILE A 336 -21.58 -25.70 15.04
CA ILE A 336 -21.18 -25.95 13.66
C ILE A 336 -22.43 -26.29 12.84
N TRP A 337 -22.61 -25.62 11.71
CA TRP A 337 -23.63 -25.99 10.75
C TRP A 337 -23.11 -27.11 9.86
N CYS A 338 -23.54 -28.34 10.18
CA CYS A 338 -23.11 -29.55 9.47
C CYS A 338 -24.16 -30.67 9.51
N GLN A 339 -23.95 -31.69 8.67
CA GLN A 339 -24.70 -32.95 8.70
C GLN A 339 -24.07 -33.96 9.67
N GLY A 340 -24.79 -35.04 10.01
CA GLY A 340 -24.33 -36.00 11.02
C GLY A 340 -22.96 -36.62 10.74
N PHE A 341 -22.69 -37.04 9.49
CA PHE A 341 -21.38 -37.60 9.14
C PHE A 341 -20.26 -36.56 9.20
N GLN A 342 -20.56 -35.29 8.88
CA GLN A 342 -19.60 -34.19 8.96
C GLN A 342 -19.22 -33.89 10.41
N ALA A 343 -20.18 -33.95 11.35
CA ALA A 343 -19.90 -33.82 12.77
C ALA A 343 -18.89 -34.86 13.27
N GLN A 344 -18.96 -36.10 12.76
CA GLN A 344 -18.00 -37.15 13.08
C GLN A 344 -16.61 -36.87 12.51
N ILE A 345 -16.50 -36.22 11.34
CA ILE A 345 -15.22 -35.78 10.78
C ILE A 345 -14.59 -34.74 11.71
N VAL A 346 -15.37 -33.75 12.17
CA VAL A 346 -14.89 -32.73 13.11
C VAL A 346 -14.45 -33.36 14.42
N LYS A 347 -15.26 -34.25 14.98
CA LYS A 347 -14.91 -35.00 16.21
C LYS A 347 -13.56 -35.70 16.08
N LYS A 348 -13.37 -36.48 15.00
CA LYS A 348 -12.12 -37.19 14.75
C LYS A 348 -10.93 -36.24 14.55
N ALA A 349 -11.14 -35.07 13.95
CA ALA A 349 -10.09 -34.06 13.80
C ALA A 349 -9.62 -33.52 15.16
N PHE A 350 -10.55 -33.18 16.06
CA PHE A 350 -10.22 -32.78 17.44
C PHE A 350 -9.50 -33.89 18.21
N GLU A 351 -10.01 -35.13 18.15
CA GLU A 351 -9.37 -36.29 18.80
C GLU A 351 -7.93 -36.48 18.31
N ARG A 352 -7.70 -36.40 16.98
CA ARG A 352 -6.37 -36.51 16.37
C ARG A 352 -5.44 -35.36 16.73
N ALA A 353 -5.96 -34.15 16.91
CA ALA A 353 -5.20 -33.00 17.37
C ALA A 353 -4.87 -33.06 18.88
N GLY A 354 -5.33 -34.11 19.58
CA GLY A 354 -4.98 -34.39 20.97
C GLY A 354 -5.99 -33.86 21.98
N PHE A 355 -7.16 -33.38 21.55
CA PHE A 355 -8.23 -33.01 22.45
C PHE A 355 -8.90 -34.26 23.06
N ARG A 356 -9.43 -34.12 24.27
CA ARG A 356 -10.06 -35.15 25.07
C ARG A 356 -11.54 -34.86 25.29
N ASN A 357 -12.29 -35.89 25.67
CA ASN A 357 -13.73 -35.81 25.96
C ASN A 357 -14.53 -35.13 24.84
N VAL A 358 -14.20 -35.47 23.58
CA VAL A 358 -14.84 -34.86 22.42
C VAL A 358 -16.24 -35.43 22.27
N THR A 359 -17.27 -34.62 22.51
CA THR A 359 -18.68 -35.02 22.40
C THR A 359 -19.40 -34.19 21.34
N ILE A 360 -20.41 -34.81 20.73
CA ILE A 360 -21.31 -34.17 19.77
C ILE A 360 -22.69 -34.14 20.42
N SER A 361 -23.39 -33.00 20.34
CA SER A 361 -24.81 -32.92 20.64
C SER A 361 -25.58 -32.16 19.57
N GLY A 362 -26.90 -32.35 19.49
CA GLY A 362 -27.75 -31.70 18.50
C GLY A 362 -27.58 -32.22 17.07
N LYS A 363 -28.15 -31.49 16.10
CA LYS A 363 -28.11 -31.82 14.66
C LYS A 363 -28.30 -30.59 13.78
N GLY A 364 -27.83 -30.65 12.53
CA GLY A 364 -28.01 -29.59 11.53
C GLY A 364 -27.32 -28.28 11.95
N THR A 365 -28.08 -27.19 11.98
CA THR A 365 -27.63 -25.86 12.44
C THR A 365 -27.45 -25.75 13.95
N GLY A 366 -27.90 -26.75 14.71
CA GLY A 366 -27.75 -26.85 16.16
C GLY A 366 -26.72 -27.89 16.59
N THR A 367 -25.82 -28.31 15.69
CA THR A 367 -24.78 -29.29 16.06
C THR A 367 -23.71 -28.62 16.90
N MET A 368 -23.48 -29.15 18.10
CA MET A 368 -22.49 -28.67 19.05
C MET A 368 -21.35 -29.68 19.19
N ILE A 369 -20.11 -29.18 19.18
CA ILE A 369 -18.91 -29.94 19.55
C ILE A 369 -18.40 -29.40 20.88
N PHE A 370 -18.22 -30.30 21.84
CA PHE A 370 -17.55 -30.01 23.10
C PHE A 370 -16.24 -30.79 23.17
N ALA A 371 -15.18 -30.17 23.65
CA ALA A 371 -13.89 -30.83 23.86
C ALA A 371 -13.04 -30.10 24.90
N PHE A 372 -11.99 -30.78 25.39
CA PHE A 372 -10.98 -30.20 26.26
C PHE A 372 -9.59 -30.40 25.65
N ARG A 373 -8.74 -29.38 25.68
CA ARG A 373 -7.35 -29.50 25.22
C ARG A 373 -6.47 -30.19 26.25
#